data_AF-A0A8H3YG90-F1
#
_entry.id   AF-A0A8H3YG90-F1
#
_cell.length_a   1.000
_cell.length_b   1.000
_cell.length_c   1.000
_cell.angle_alpha   90.00
_cell.angle_beta   90.00
_cell.angle_gamma   90.00
#
_symmetry.space_group_name_H-M   'P 1'
#
loop_
_entity.id
_entity.type
_entity.pdbx_description
1 polymer ?
#
loop_
_entity_poly.entity_id
_entity_poly.type
_entity_poly.pdbx_seq_one_letter_code
_entity_poly.pdbx_strand_id
1 'polypeptide(L)'
;MDPSVETVKSVYQSTPYQAAGAALMSFQPLSNIKQHLCGLHTYAHDPSRSVIAHHYCTHLHGKNMHQCLIFDSDTPGARLIGIEYVIPEETFVALPDEEKKYWHSHKFEVESGMLQLGMKPLVPNAVADTAEIPAMTELQTTYGKTTHTWQYDIHPDFPMGPPQLMMAYTADDHVDEALLASRDAQAGTSTAAKRQHRKTYLPQSAIDKMPAEGADAWLSGRTVQFEPVERDVEPIPKGVRSKIGGEKEEA
;
A
#
# COMPACT_ATOMS: atom_id res chain seq x y z
N MET A 1 -26.13 -20.36 -24.37
CA MET A 1 -25.90 -20.62 -22.93
C MET A 1 -27.26 -20.87 -22.29
N ASP A 2 -27.34 -21.69 -21.24
CA ASP A 2 -28.61 -21.97 -20.54
C ASP A 2 -29.16 -20.66 -19.92
N PRO A 3 -30.39 -20.20 -20.29
CA PRO A 3 -31.02 -19.01 -19.74
C PRO A 3 -31.08 -18.97 -18.20
N SER A 4 -31.08 -20.14 -17.56
CA SER A 4 -31.06 -20.26 -16.10
C SER A 4 -29.73 -19.78 -15.49
N VAL A 5 -28.61 -20.04 -16.17
CA VAL A 5 -27.27 -19.64 -15.72
C VAL A 5 -27.07 -18.14 -15.87
N GLU A 6 -27.61 -17.55 -16.94
CA GLU A 6 -27.56 -16.10 -17.16
C GLU A 6 -28.40 -15.35 -16.11
N THR A 7 -29.57 -15.89 -15.78
CA THR A 7 -30.43 -15.38 -14.70
C THR A 7 -29.75 -15.44 -13.33
N VAL A 8 -29.04 -16.52 -13.03
CA VAL A 8 -28.27 -16.64 -11.77
C VAL A 8 -27.09 -15.65 -11.75
N LYS A 9 -26.39 -15.48 -12.88
CA LYS A 9 -25.28 -14.50 -13.01
C LYS A 9 -25.75 -13.06 -12.82
N SER A 10 -26.92 -12.70 -13.36
CA SER A 10 -27.46 -11.35 -13.16
C SER A 10 -27.81 -11.06 -11.69
N VAL A 11 -28.20 -12.08 -10.92
CA VAL A 11 -28.43 -11.93 -9.47
C VAL A 11 -27.14 -11.59 -8.72
N TYR A 12 -26.00 -12.21 -9.08
CA TYR A 12 -24.71 -11.92 -8.44
C TYR A 12 -24.28 -10.45 -8.56
N GLN A 13 -24.60 -9.81 -9.68
CA GLN A 13 -24.28 -8.40 -9.94
C GLN A 13 -25.32 -7.42 -9.37
N SER A 14 -26.39 -7.92 -8.75
CA SER A 14 -27.51 -7.09 -8.29
C SER A 14 -27.23 -6.41 -6.94
N THR A 15 -27.81 -5.22 -6.74
CA THR A 15 -27.74 -4.48 -5.47
C THR A 15 -28.29 -5.28 -4.27
N PRO A 16 -29.42 -6.02 -4.38
CA PRO A 16 -29.91 -6.83 -3.26
C PRO A 16 -28.92 -7.91 -2.82
N TYR A 17 -28.21 -8.56 -3.76
CA TYR A 17 -27.20 -9.57 -3.41
C TYR A 17 -26.01 -8.94 -2.70
N GLN A 18 -25.52 -7.78 -3.17
CA GLN A 18 -24.44 -7.03 -2.51
C GLN A 18 -24.84 -6.59 -1.09
N ALA A 19 -26.06 -6.09 -0.91
CA ALA A 19 -26.59 -5.69 0.40
C ALA A 19 -26.71 -6.88 1.36
N ALA A 20 -27.20 -8.03 0.86
CA ALA A 20 -27.26 -9.27 1.64
C ALA A 20 -25.85 -9.75 2.02
N GLY A 21 -24.87 -9.65 1.12
CA GLY A 21 -23.47 -9.94 1.40
C GLY A 21 -22.91 -9.08 2.53
N ALA A 22 -23.12 -7.76 2.47
CA ALA A 22 -22.69 -6.82 3.52
C ALA A 22 -23.32 -7.13 4.90
N ALA A 23 -24.56 -7.65 4.91
CA ALA A 23 -25.27 -7.98 6.15
C ALA A 23 -24.94 -9.39 6.71
N LEU A 24 -24.70 -10.38 5.84
CA LEU A 24 -24.60 -11.79 6.23
C LEU A 24 -23.16 -12.33 6.25
N MET A 25 -22.26 -11.78 5.44
CA MET A 25 -20.89 -12.29 5.34
C MET A 25 -19.98 -11.65 6.39
N SER A 26 -18.93 -12.39 6.78
CA SER A 26 -17.95 -11.92 7.75
C SER A 26 -16.82 -11.15 7.08
N PHE A 27 -16.58 -9.92 7.56
CA PHE A 27 -15.46 -9.06 7.13
C PHE A 27 -14.43 -8.86 8.25
N GLN A 28 -14.34 -9.81 9.18
CA GLN A 28 -13.50 -9.69 10.38
C GLN A 28 -12.04 -9.32 10.07
N PRO A 29 -11.35 -9.90 9.07
CA PRO A 29 -9.99 -9.48 8.74
C PRO A 29 -9.87 -8.00 8.36
N LEU A 30 -10.83 -7.48 7.59
CA LEU A 30 -10.85 -6.08 7.16
C LEU A 30 -11.20 -5.12 8.29
N SER A 31 -11.93 -5.58 9.32
CA SER A 31 -12.27 -4.73 10.46
C SER A 31 -11.05 -4.26 11.27
N ASN A 32 -9.88 -4.90 11.12
CA ASN A 32 -8.63 -4.48 11.76
C ASN A 32 -7.93 -3.34 11.01
N ILE A 33 -8.37 -3.01 9.80
CA ILE A 33 -7.83 -1.90 9.02
C ILE A 33 -8.40 -0.59 9.58
N LYS A 34 -7.57 0.19 10.28
CA LYS A 34 -7.98 1.36 11.08
C LYS A 34 -7.18 2.62 10.81
N GLN A 35 -6.16 2.54 9.96
CA GLN A 35 -5.32 3.68 9.61
C GLN A 35 -5.42 3.93 8.11
N HIS A 36 -5.65 5.19 7.73
CA HIS A 36 -5.65 5.64 6.34
C HIS A 36 -4.52 6.66 6.17
N LEU A 37 -3.59 6.36 5.26
CA LEU A 37 -2.53 7.25 4.85
C LEU A 37 -2.67 7.56 3.35
N CYS A 38 -2.21 8.73 2.93
CA CYS A 38 -2.11 9.11 1.54
C CYS A 38 -0.69 9.61 1.26
N GLY A 39 -0.02 8.98 0.31
CA GLY A 39 1.34 9.29 -0.13
C GLY A 39 1.45 9.27 -1.65
N LEU A 40 2.69 9.37 -2.13
CA LEU A 40 3.01 9.29 -3.54
C LEU A 40 4.03 8.16 -3.72
N HIS A 41 3.75 7.22 -4.61
CA HIS A 41 4.68 6.16 -4.96
C HIS A 41 5.33 6.45 -6.29
N THR A 42 6.64 6.25 -6.38
CA THR A 42 7.39 6.29 -7.63
C THR A 42 7.74 4.87 -8.07
N TYR A 43 7.70 4.59 -9.38
CA TYR A 43 8.13 3.29 -9.89
C TYR A 43 9.64 3.14 -9.70
N ALA A 44 10.09 2.04 -9.09
CA ALA A 44 11.51 1.89 -8.74
C ALA A 44 12.44 1.93 -9.97
N HIS A 45 11.96 1.41 -11.11
CA HIS A 45 12.72 1.31 -12.36
C HIS A 45 12.55 2.52 -13.28
N ASP A 46 11.56 3.37 -13.01
CA ASP A 46 11.24 4.57 -13.78
C ASP A 46 10.80 5.68 -12.81
N PRO A 47 11.76 6.38 -12.18
CA PRO A 47 11.46 7.39 -11.18
C PRO A 47 10.80 8.66 -11.76
N SER A 48 10.60 8.73 -13.08
CA SER A 48 9.82 9.81 -13.71
C SER A 48 8.31 9.58 -13.64
N ARG A 49 7.88 8.37 -13.25
CA ARG A 49 6.48 7.99 -13.13
C ARG A 49 6.12 7.81 -11.66
N SER A 50 5.11 8.57 -11.24
CA SER A 50 4.58 8.51 -9.89
C SER A 50 3.07 8.50 -9.88
N VAL A 51 2.51 7.95 -8.80
CA VAL A 51 1.07 7.78 -8.60
C VAL A 51 0.69 8.13 -7.16
N ILE A 52 -0.55 8.59 -6.96
CA ILE A 52 -1.10 8.75 -5.62
C ILE A 52 -1.42 7.36 -5.07
N ALA A 53 -1.10 7.15 -3.79
CA ALA A 53 -1.32 5.89 -3.11
C ALA A 53 -2.07 6.12 -1.79
N HIS A 54 -3.24 5.52 -1.66
CA HIS A 54 -4.04 5.51 -0.45
C HIS A 54 -3.86 4.20 0.30
N HIS A 55 -3.11 4.23 1.40
CA HIS A 55 -2.86 3.07 2.24
C HIS A 55 -3.93 2.91 3.30
N TYR A 56 -4.50 1.71 3.37
CA TYR A 56 -5.43 1.31 4.41
C TYR A 56 -4.77 0.18 5.22
N CYS A 57 -4.26 0.56 6.40
CA CYS A 57 -3.34 -0.27 7.17
C CYS A 57 -3.95 -0.87 8.44
N THR A 58 -3.46 -2.06 8.78
CA THR A 58 -3.58 -2.70 10.09
C THR A 58 -2.18 -2.85 10.71
N HIS A 59 -2.07 -2.65 12.03
CA HIS A 59 -0.86 -2.96 12.77
C HIS A 59 -0.95 -4.39 13.29
N LEU A 60 -0.08 -5.27 12.79
CA LEU A 60 0.11 -6.61 13.33
C LEU A 60 1.06 -6.60 14.53
N HIS A 61 0.53 -6.24 15.70
CA HIS A 61 1.33 -6.08 16.93
C HIS A 61 2.23 -7.27 17.26
N GLY A 62 1.76 -8.51 17.06
CA GLY A 62 2.56 -9.72 17.32
C GLY A 62 3.77 -9.91 16.38
N LYS A 63 3.88 -9.10 15.33
CA LYS A 63 4.99 -9.10 14.36
C LYS A 63 5.70 -7.75 14.28
N ASN A 64 5.26 -6.76 15.07
CA ASN A 64 5.72 -5.37 15.00
C ASN A 64 5.81 -4.84 13.56
N MET A 65 4.74 -5.02 12.78
CA MET A 65 4.70 -4.60 11.38
C MET A 65 3.32 -4.10 10.98
N HIS A 66 3.25 -3.20 10.00
CA HIS A 66 2.00 -2.80 9.37
C HIS A 66 1.80 -3.59 8.08
N GLN A 67 0.53 -3.85 7.76
CA GLN A 67 0.10 -4.40 6.48
C GLN A 67 -0.94 -3.46 5.89
N CYS A 68 -0.71 -3.01 4.66
CA CYS A 68 -1.56 -2.03 4.02
C CYS A 68 -2.11 -2.57 2.70
N LEU A 69 -3.41 -2.36 2.48
CA LEU A 69 -4.00 -2.39 1.16
C LEU A 69 -3.81 -1.02 0.53
N ILE A 70 -3.43 -0.97 -0.74
CA ILE A 70 -3.20 0.30 -1.45
C ILE A 70 -4.26 0.48 -2.52
N PHE A 71 -4.91 1.63 -2.49
CA PHE A 71 -5.87 2.06 -3.50
C PHE A 71 -5.37 3.31 -4.23
N ASP A 72 -5.90 3.54 -5.43
CA ASP A 72 -5.59 4.72 -6.25
C ASP A 72 -6.33 5.99 -5.83
N SER A 73 -7.40 5.86 -5.03
CA SER A 73 -8.16 6.94 -4.44
C SER A 73 -8.82 6.48 -3.13
N ASP A 74 -9.41 7.41 -2.38
CA ASP A 74 -10.21 7.12 -1.18
C ASP A 74 -11.74 7.13 -1.43
N THR A 75 -12.14 7.11 -2.71
CA THR A 75 -13.54 7.20 -3.12
C THR A 75 -14.20 5.83 -3.32
N PRO A 76 -15.54 5.72 -3.24
CA PRO A 76 -16.23 4.49 -3.60
C PRO A 76 -15.89 4.05 -5.03
N GLY A 77 -15.47 2.79 -5.19
CA GLY A 77 -15.07 2.25 -6.50
C GLY A 77 -13.56 2.36 -6.79
N ALA A 78 -12.76 2.84 -5.83
CA ALA A 78 -11.30 2.85 -5.94
C ALA A 78 -10.75 1.46 -6.29
N ARG A 79 -9.70 1.48 -7.12
CA ARG A 79 -9.00 0.28 -7.59
C ARG A 79 -8.01 -0.16 -6.53
N LEU A 80 -8.03 -1.44 -6.15
CA LEU A 80 -6.95 -2.03 -5.36
C LEU A 80 -5.72 -2.13 -6.27
N ILE A 81 -4.70 -1.31 -6.00
CA ILE A 81 -3.51 -1.20 -6.86
C ILE A 81 -2.30 -1.92 -6.30
N GLY A 82 -2.27 -2.27 -5.02
CA GLY A 82 -1.12 -2.94 -4.43
C GLY A 82 -1.23 -3.23 -2.95
N ILE A 83 -0.11 -3.64 -2.39
CA ILE A 83 0.08 -3.86 -0.95
C ILE A 83 1.41 -3.25 -0.50
N GLU A 84 1.48 -2.97 0.80
CA GLU A 84 2.71 -2.59 1.46
C GLU A 84 2.86 -3.29 2.81
N TYR A 85 4.10 -3.67 3.12
CA TYR A 85 4.52 -4.05 4.45
C TYR A 85 5.44 -2.97 5.02
N VAL A 86 5.17 -2.56 6.26
CA VAL A 86 6.00 -1.56 6.96
C VAL A 86 6.62 -2.19 8.18
N ILE A 87 7.93 -2.07 8.32
CA ILE A 87 8.70 -2.61 9.44
C ILE A 87 9.52 -1.52 10.14
N PRO A 88 9.82 -1.68 11.44
CA PRO A 88 10.72 -0.79 12.16
C PRO A 88 12.16 -0.96 11.68
N GLU A 89 12.98 0.06 11.93
CA GLU A 89 14.39 0.06 11.57
C GLU A 89 15.17 -1.14 12.10
N GLU A 90 14.93 -1.58 13.35
CA GLU A 90 15.67 -2.73 13.89
C GLU A 90 15.45 -4.01 13.10
N THR A 91 14.25 -4.16 12.49
CA THR A 91 13.93 -5.31 11.65
C THR A 91 14.56 -5.14 10.28
N PHE A 92 14.50 -3.94 9.71
CA PHE A 92 15.09 -3.62 8.41
C PHE A 92 16.61 -3.86 8.39
N VAL A 93 17.33 -3.38 9.40
CA VAL A 93 18.80 -3.53 9.51
C VAL A 93 19.20 -5.01 9.56
N ALA A 94 18.37 -5.86 10.17
CA ALA A 94 18.59 -7.29 10.29
C ALA A 94 18.24 -8.10 9.02
N LEU A 95 17.65 -7.48 7.99
CA LEU A 95 17.36 -8.16 6.73
C LEU A 95 18.65 -8.52 5.98
N PRO A 96 18.65 -9.61 5.21
CA PRO A 96 19.70 -9.87 4.22
C PRO A 96 19.78 -8.73 3.19
N ASP A 97 20.98 -8.42 2.71
CA ASP A 97 21.18 -7.30 1.77
C ASP A 97 20.41 -7.47 0.45
N GLU A 98 20.21 -8.70 0.00
CA GLU A 98 19.36 -9.00 -1.16
C GLU A 98 17.89 -8.64 -0.92
N GLU A 99 17.41 -8.77 0.32
CA GLU A 99 16.04 -8.40 0.69
C GLU A 99 15.91 -6.88 0.86
N LYS A 100 16.92 -6.18 1.39
CA LYS A 100 16.87 -4.72 1.58
C LYS A 100 16.59 -3.94 0.28
N LYS A 101 16.99 -4.48 -0.87
CA LYS A 101 16.75 -3.88 -2.20
C LYS A 101 15.28 -3.64 -2.55
N TYR A 102 14.36 -4.31 -1.85
CA TYR A 102 12.91 -4.15 -2.04
C TYR A 102 12.29 -3.07 -1.15
N TRP A 103 13.07 -2.41 -0.29
CA TRP A 103 12.55 -1.52 0.74
C TRP A 103 13.00 -0.08 0.51
N HIS A 104 12.10 0.86 0.78
CA HIS A 104 12.38 2.29 0.83
C HIS A 104 12.18 2.82 2.24
N SER A 105 12.80 3.97 2.53
CA SER A 105 12.59 4.65 3.80
C SER A 105 11.40 5.61 3.73
N HIS A 106 10.59 5.68 4.79
CA HIS A 106 9.48 6.65 4.87
C HIS A 106 9.93 8.05 5.33
N LYS A 107 11.21 8.20 5.68
CA LYS A 107 11.75 9.40 6.32
C LYS A 107 11.41 10.66 5.55
N PHE A 108 11.72 10.71 4.26
CA PHE A 108 11.50 11.92 3.46
C PHE A 108 10.01 12.23 3.27
N GLU A 109 9.16 11.23 3.01
CA GLU A 109 7.72 11.43 2.84
C GLU A 109 7.07 11.96 4.12
N VAL A 110 7.51 11.46 5.28
CA VAL A 110 7.08 11.97 6.58
C VAL A 110 7.60 13.39 6.78
N GLU A 111 8.90 13.63 6.67
CA GLU A 111 9.47 14.94 6.99
C GLU A 111 9.01 16.06 6.04
N SER A 112 8.85 15.75 4.75
CA SER A 112 8.41 16.70 3.71
C SER A 112 6.96 17.13 3.83
N GLY A 113 6.14 16.45 4.63
CA GLY A 113 4.69 16.68 4.65
C GLY A 113 3.91 15.86 3.62
N MET A 114 4.60 15.06 2.79
CA MET A 114 3.98 14.34 1.69
C MET A 114 3.14 13.16 2.15
N LEU A 115 3.55 12.38 3.14
CA LEU A 115 2.70 11.36 3.73
C LEU A 115 1.67 12.03 4.65
N GLN A 116 0.38 11.81 4.42
CA GLN A 116 -0.71 12.47 5.16
C GLN A 116 -1.67 11.44 5.77
N LEU A 117 -2.26 11.75 6.92
CA LEU A 117 -3.43 11.00 7.38
C LEU A 117 -4.63 11.33 6.49
N GLY A 118 -5.26 10.31 5.93
CA GLY A 118 -6.46 10.46 5.11
C GLY A 118 -7.71 10.65 5.97
N MET A 119 -7.88 11.88 6.46
CA MET A 119 -8.98 12.27 7.32
C MET A 119 -10.30 12.44 6.55
N LYS A 120 -11.42 12.31 7.26
CA LYS A 120 -12.73 12.63 6.67
C LYS A 120 -12.80 14.13 6.34
N PRO A 121 -13.47 14.55 5.25
CA PRO A 121 -13.50 15.95 4.79
C PRO A 121 -13.97 16.99 5.83
N LEU A 122 -14.77 16.59 6.82
CA LEU A 122 -15.31 17.49 7.85
C LEU A 122 -14.40 17.62 9.08
N VAL A 123 -13.26 16.92 9.13
CA VAL A 123 -12.30 17.03 10.22
C VAL A 123 -11.45 18.28 10.02
N PRO A 124 -11.43 19.23 10.97
CA PRO A 124 -10.61 20.44 10.85
C PRO A 124 -9.11 20.13 10.80
N ASN A 125 -8.34 20.86 9.99
CA ASN A 125 -6.90 20.65 9.82
C ASN A 125 -6.13 20.66 11.16
N ALA A 126 -6.45 21.56 12.09
CA ALA A 126 -5.80 21.58 13.41
C ALA A 126 -6.01 20.28 14.22
N VAL A 127 -7.18 19.64 14.08
CA VAL A 127 -7.46 18.34 14.70
C VAL A 127 -6.66 17.25 13.99
N ALA A 128 -6.60 17.30 12.65
CA ALA A 128 -5.79 16.37 11.87
C ALA A 128 -4.29 16.46 12.18
N ASP A 129 -3.77 17.69 12.33
CA ASP A 129 -2.39 17.99 12.72
C ASP A 129 -2.05 17.41 14.09
N THR A 130 -2.95 17.55 15.07
CA THR A 130 -2.75 16.96 16.39
C THR A 130 -2.81 15.42 16.34
N ALA A 131 -3.75 14.88 15.56
CA ALA A 131 -3.97 13.44 15.45
C ALA A 131 -2.83 12.71 14.72
N GLU A 132 -2.10 13.39 13.81
CA GLU A 132 -1.00 12.76 13.08
C GLU A 132 0.28 12.60 13.91
N ILE A 133 0.45 13.32 15.02
CA ILE A 133 1.70 13.34 15.79
C ILE A 133 2.23 11.93 16.12
N PRO A 134 1.44 11.02 16.72
CA PRO A 134 1.95 9.67 17.03
C PRO A 134 2.28 8.87 15.77
N ALA A 135 1.43 8.97 14.74
CA ALA A 135 1.62 8.22 13.49
C ALA A 135 2.87 8.68 12.73
N MET A 136 3.07 9.98 12.57
CA MET A 136 4.25 10.51 11.87
C MET A 136 5.54 10.29 12.65
N THR A 137 5.48 10.37 13.99
CA THR A 137 6.65 10.08 14.84
C THR A 137 7.09 8.63 14.71
N GLU A 138 6.13 7.70 14.68
CA GLU A 138 6.41 6.28 14.46
C GLU A 138 6.93 6.01 13.05
N LEU A 139 6.22 6.50 12.03
CA LEU A 139 6.51 6.17 10.63
C LEU A 139 7.83 6.77 10.13
N GLN A 140 8.32 7.87 10.71
CA GLN A 140 9.56 8.54 10.29
C GLN A 140 10.76 7.58 10.20
N THR A 141 10.82 6.57 11.08
CA THR A 141 11.94 5.63 11.19
C THR A 141 11.61 4.25 10.64
N THR A 142 10.56 4.12 9.84
CA THR A 142 10.11 2.84 9.28
C THR A 142 10.48 2.69 7.81
N TYR A 143 10.40 1.44 7.34
CA TYR A 143 10.76 1.05 5.98
C TYR A 143 9.60 0.30 5.33
N GLY A 144 9.28 0.66 4.09
CA GLY A 144 8.16 0.12 3.32
C GLY A 144 8.64 -0.81 2.21
N LYS A 145 8.02 -1.98 2.08
CA LYS A 145 8.11 -2.85 0.90
C LYS A 145 6.79 -2.79 0.16
N THR A 146 6.78 -2.02 -0.93
CA THR A 146 5.56 -1.73 -1.69
C THR A 146 5.58 -2.42 -3.04
N THR A 147 4.51 -3.15 -3.34
CA THR A 147 4.33 -3.79 -4.64
C THR A 147 2.96 -3.44 -5.20
N HIS A 148 2.96 -2.75 -6.34
CA HIS A 148 1.74 -2.47 -7.09
C HIS A 148 1.45 -3.59 -8.08
N THR A 149 0.24 -4.12 -8.05
CA THR A 149 -0.26 -5.12 -9.00
C THR A 149 -1.09 -4.50 -10.13
N TRP A 150 -1.37 -3.19 -10.08
CA TRP A 150 -2.09 -2.47 -11.12
C TRP A 150 -1.39 -1.15 -11.46
N GLN A 151 -0.87 -1.06 -12.69
CA GLN A 151 -0.33 0.19 -13.26
C GLN A 151 -1.43 1.03 -13.90
N TYR A 152 -2.28 1.63 -13.04
CA TYR A 152 -3.50 2.30 -13.48
C TYR A 152 -3.27 3.57 -14.31
N ASP A 153 -2.06 4.13 -14.26
CA ASP A 153 -1.62 5.30 -15.01
C ASP A 153 -1.46 5.00 -16.52
N ILE A 154 -1.13 3.76 -16.88
CA ILE A 154 -0.99 3.33 -18.30
C ILE A 154 -2.04 2.30 -18.71
N HIS A 155 -2.63 1.58 -17.76
CA HIS A 155 -3.63 0.55 -17.98
C HIS A 155 -4.84 0.78 -17.06
N PRO A 156 -5.63 1.84 -17.31
CA PRO A 156 -6.68 2.26 -16.37
C PRO A 156 -7.83 1.26 -16.22
N ASP A 157 -8.07 0.44 -17.24
CA ASP A 157 -9.24 -0.45 -17.31
C ASP A 157 -9.02 -1.81 -16.65
N PHE A 158 -7.78 -2.32 -16.60
CA PHE A 158 -7.47 -3.65 -16.08
C PHE A 158 -6.03 -3.75 -15.54
N PRO A 159 -5.77 -4.52 -14.46
CA PRO A 159 -4.42 -4.77 -13.95
C PRO A 159 -3.61 -5.67 -14.90
N MET A 160 -2.99 -5.05 -15.90
CA MET A 160 -2.15 -5.71 -16.90
C MET A 160 -0.68 -5.73 -16.48
N GLY A 161 0.02 -6.81 -16.86
CA GLY A 161 1.46 -6.96 -16.69
C GLY A 161 1.89 -7.50 -15.32
N PRO A 162 3.21 -7.65 -15.11
CA PRO A 162 3.74 -8.10 -13.84
C PRO A 162 3.59 -7.00 -12.75
N PRO A 163 3.60 -7.40 -11.47
CA PRO A 163 3.68 -6.44 -10.37
C PRO A 163 4.89 -5.51 -10.51
N GLN A 164 4.81 -4.33 -9.92
CA GLN A 164 5.88 -3.34 -9.93
C GLN A 164 6.35 -3.06 -8.51
N LEU A 165 7.66 -3.02 -8.34
CA LEU A 165 8.27 -2.52 -7.12
C LEU A 165 8.13 -1.00 -7.09
N MET A 166 7.61 -0.49 -5.98
CA MET A 166 7.43 0.95 -5.77
C MET A 166 8.36 1.44 -4.68
N MET A 167 8.77 2.70 -4.81
CA MET A 167 9.63 3.40 -3.88
C MET A 167 8.98 4.71 -3.45
N ALA A 168 9.58 5.33 -2.44
CA ALA A 168 9.28 6.68 -2.00
C ALA A 168 10.25 7.70 -2.59
N TYR A 169 9.82 8.95 -2.67
CA TYR A 169 10.74 10.06 -2.89
C TYR A 169 11.72 10.21 -1.72
N THR A 170 12.91 10.69 -2.00
CA THR A 170 14.00 10.84 -1.00
C THR A 170 14.58 12.26 -0.93
N ALA A 171 14.21 13.13 -1.87
CA ALA A 171 14.67 14.51 -1.97
C ALA A 171 13.65 15.38 -2.73
N ASP A 172 13.70 16.69 -2.49
CA ASP A 172 12.74 17.66 -3.05
C ASP A 172 12.80 17.74 -4.59
N ASP A 173 13.98 17.56 -5.18
CA ASP A 173 14.21 17.62 -6.63
C ASP A 173 13.71 16.38 -7.39
N HIS A 174 13.35 15.31 -6.68
CA HIS A 174 12.73 14.13 -7.27
C HIS A 174 11.21 14.26 -7.42
N VAL A 175 10.58 15.22 -6.73
CA VAL A 175 9.13 15.26 -6.56
C VAL A 175 8.42 15.74 -7.83
N ASP A 176 7.43 14.99 -8.29
CA ASP A 176 6.44 15.49 -9.26
C ASP A 176 5.54 16.55 -8.61
N GLU A 177 5.89 17.82 -8.84
CA GLU A 177 5.17 18.97 -8.28
C GLU A 177 3.70 19.04 -8.72
N ALA A 178 3.39 18.62 -9.94
CA ALA A 178 2.02 18.67 -10.46
C ALA A 178 1.14 17.62 -9.78
N LEU A 179 1.67 16.40 -9.59
CA LEU A 179 0.99 15.33 -8.85
C LEU A 179 0.80 15.72 -7.38
N LEU A 180 1.83 16.30 -6.75
CA LEU A 180 1.76 16.75 -5.37
C LEU A 180 0.70 17.85 -5.18
N ALA A 181 0.67 18.84 -6.07
CA ALA A 181 -0.33 19.91 -6.04
C ALA A 181 -1.76 19.37 -6.25
N SER A 182 -1.93 18.41 -7.15
CA SER A 182 -3.21 17.72 -7.37
C SER A 182 -3.68 17.00 -6.11
N ARG A 183 -2.78 16.26 -5.43
CA ARG A 183 -3.10 15.59 -4.17
C ARG A 183 -3.49 16.61 -3.10
N ASP A 184 -2.68 17.64 -2.88
CA ASP A 184 -2.95 18.66 -1.84
C ASP A 184 -4.30 19.36 -2.05
N ALA A 185 -4.66 19.63 -3.32
CA ALA A 185 -5.97 20.18 -3.66
C ALA A 185 -7.13 19.21 -3.33
N GLN A 186 -6.96 17.91 -3.60
CA GLN A 186 -7.96 16.90 -3.27
C GLN A 186 -8.12 16.70 -1.76
N ALA A 187 -7.00 16.73 -1.02
CA ALA A 187 -6.99 16.55 0.43
C ALA A 187 -7.37 17.82 1.20
N GLY A 188 -7.33 19.01 0.59
CA GLY A 188 -7.55 20.28 1.27
C GLY A 188 -6.44 20.62 2.27
N THR A 189 -5.21 20.17 1.98
CA THR A 189 -4.04 20.28 2.86
C THR A 189 -2.91 21.05 2.16
N SER A 190 -1.85 21.36 2.91
CA SER A 190 -0.62 21.93 2.36
C SER A 190 0.58 21.13 2.84
N THR A 191 1.27 20.48 1.91
CA THR A 191 2.51 19.73 2.16
C THR A 191 3.56 20.62 2.82
N ALA A 192 3.74 21.85 2.32
CA ALA A 192 4.68 22.81 2.91
C ALA A 192 4.31 23.20 4.35
N ALA A 193 3.02 23.40 4.65
CA ALA A 193 2.58 23.71 6.02
C ALA A 193 2.81 22.51 6.96
N LYS A 194 2.51 21.28 6.50
CA LYS A 194 2.79 20.04 7.22
C LYS A 194 4.29 19.89 7.52
N ARG A 195 5.16 20.14 6.53
CA ARG A 195 6.63 20.16 6.71
C ARG A 195 7.07 21.06 7.84
N GLN A 196 6.54 22.29 7.90
CA GLN A 196 6.91 23.23 8.97
C GLN A 196 6.34 22.81 10.33
N HIS A 197 5.10 22.30 10.37
CA HIS A 197 4.50 21.81 11.60
C HIS A 197 5.26 20.60 12.16
N ARG A 198 5.66 19.65 11.30
CA ARG A 198 6.39 18.44 11.69
C ARG A 198 7.71 18.71 12.38
N LYS A 199 8.41 19.78 12.02
CA LYS A 199 9.64 20.22 12.71
C LYS A 199 9.44 20.55 14.19
N THR A 200 8.21 20.83 14.64
CA THR A 200 7.95 21.17 16.04
C THR A 200 7.85 19.95 16.95
N TYR A 201 7.69 18.75 16.40
CA TYR A 201 7.46 17.53 17.20
C TYR A 201 8.26 16.31 16.75
N LEU A 202 8.72 16.24 15.49
CA LEU A 202 9.58 15.14 15.05
C LEU A 202 10.93 15.21 15.80
N PRO A 203 11.45 14.07 16.30
CA PRO A 203 12.72 14.06 17.02
C PRO A 203 13.88 14.56 16.16
N GLN A 204 14.61 15.56 16.64
CA GLN A 204 15.78 16.09 15.91
C GLN A 204 16.82 14.99 15.63
N SER A 205 17.00 14.04 16.56
CA SER A 205 17.89 12.89 16.37
C SER A 205 17.48 12.00 15.19
N ALA A 206 16.19 11.88 14.90
CA ALA A 206 15.70 11.15 13.73
C ALA A 206 15.86 12.00 12.45
N ILE A 207 15.64 13.31 12.52
CA ILE A 207 15.85 14.25 11.40
C ILE A 207 17.30 14.23 10.92
N ASP A 208 18.27 14.28 11.84
CA ASP A 208 19.70 14.34 11.50
C ASP A 208 20.25 12.98 11.01
N LYS A 209 19.53 11.89 11.29
CA LYS A 209 19.94 10.54 10.92
C LYS A 209 19.54 10.22 9.49
N MET A 210 20.49 9.72 8.70
CA MET A 210 20.22 9.16 7.37
C MET A 210 19.52 7.80 7.48
N PRO A 211 18.68 7.44 6.49
CA PRO A 211 18.15 6.08 6.39
C PRO A 211 19.25 5.02 6.49
N ALA A 212 18.91 3.86 7.04
CA ALA A 212 19.82 2.75 7.18
C ALA A 212 20.31 2.26 5.80
N GLU A 213 21.57 1.83 5.76
CA GLU A 213 22.21 1.36 4.53
C GLU A 213 21.44 0.20 3.88
N GLY A 214 21.31 0.27 2.55
CA GLY A 214 20.62 -0.73 1.73
C GLY A 214 19.17 -0.39 1.40
N ALA A 215 18.56 0.59 2.09
CA ALA A 215 17.26 1.14 1.70
C ALA A 215 17.42 2.02 0.46
N ASP A 216 16.31 2.31 -0.22
CA ASP A 216 16.25 3.26 -1.33
C ASP A 216 17.24 2.90 -2.46
N ALA A 217 17.45 1.58 -2.68
CA ALA A 217 18.49 1.05 -3.56
C ALA A 217 18.43 1.59 -5.01
N TRP A 218 17.25 2.03 -5.45
CA TRP A 218 17.02 2.66 -6.75
C TRP A 218 17.90 3.90 -7.00
N LEU A 219 18.31 4.61 -5.93
CA LEU A 219 19.23 5.76 -6.01
C LEU A 219 20.63 5.38 -6.53
N SER A 220 20.99 4.10 -6.49
CA SER A 220 22.26 3.60 -7.06
C SER A 220 22.25 3.51 -8.59
N GLY A 221 21.12 3.79 -9.24
CA GLY A 221 20.90 3.56 -10.68
C GLY A 221 20.60 2.11 -11.04
N ARG A 222 20.41 1.23 -10.04
CA ARG A 222 19.96 -0.15 -10.23
C ARG A 222 18.87 -0.49 -9.22
N THR A 223 17.88 -1.24 -9.66
CA THR A 223 16.75 -1.67 -8.82
C THR A 223 16.31 -3.07 -9.21
N VAL A 224 15.48 -3.69 -8.37
CA VAL A 224 14.81 -4.94 -8.71
C VAL A 224 13.60 -4.67 -9.59
N GLN A 225 13.41 -5.52 -10.60
CA GLN A 225 12.23 -5.53 -11.45
C GLN A 225 11.62 -6.93 -11.45
N PHE A 226 10.30 -7.01 -11.38
CA PHE A 226 9.59 -8.28 -11.49
C PHE A 226 9.33 -8.58 -12.96
N GLU A 227 9.97 -9.64 -13.47
CA GLU A 227 9.78 -10.11 -14.83
C GLU A 227 9.08 -11.48 -14.84
N PRO A 228 8.06 -11.68 -15.70
CA PRO A 228 7.45 -12.98 -15.86
C PRO A 228 8.41 -13.93 -16.57
N VAL A 229 8.57 -15.15 -16.03
CA VAL A 229 9.41 -16.20 -16.62
C VAL A 229 8.58 -17.47 -16.75
N GLU A 230 8.51 -18.04 -17.95
CA GLU A 230 7.87 -19.33 -18.18
C GLU A 230 8.73 -20.48 -17.63
N ARG A 231 8.07 -21.46 -17.01
CA ARG A 231 8.69 -22.66 -16.45
C ARG A 231 7.83 -23.87 -16.77
N ASP A 232 8.46 -25.01 -17.00
CA ASP A 232 7.76 -26.28 -17.14
C ASP A 232 7.03 -26.63 -15.82
N VAL A 233 5.79 -27.08 -15.93
CA VAL A 233 4.98 -27.53 -14.79
C VAL A 233 4.98 -29.06 -14.77
N GLU A 234 5.41 -29.65 -13.64
CA GLU A 234 5.31 -31.09 -13.47
C GLU A 234 3.83 -31.54 -13.55
N PRO A 235 3.52 -32.62 -14.30
CA PRO A 235 2.16 -33.15 -14.33
C PRO A 235 1.69 -33.52 -12.91
N ILE A 236 0.49 -33.06 -12.53
CA ILE A 236 -0.10 -33.43 -11.23
C ILE A 236 -0.25 -34.96 -11.16
N PRO A 237 0.35 -35.65 -10.16
CA PRO A 237 0.23 -37.09 -10.03
C PRO A 237 -1.23 -37.52 -9.89
N LYS A 238 -1.66 -38.49 -10.70
CA LYS A 238 -3.00 -39.12 -10.57
C LYS A 238 -3.08 -39.79 -9.19
N GLY A 239 -3.89 -39.25 -8.28
CA GLY A 239 -4.11 -39.81 -6.93
C GLY A 239 -4.15 -38.79 -5.80
N VAL A 240 -3.69 -37.54 -6.01
CA VAL A 240 -3.77 -36.46 -5.01
C VAL A 240 -5.10 -35.69 -5.12
N ARG A 241 -6.21 -36.43 -5.21
CA ARG A 241 -7.57 -35.91 -4.99
C ARG A 241 -8.26 -36.80 -3.97
N SER A 242 -7.87 -36.67 -2.70
CA SER A 242 -8.61 -37.23 -1.57
C SER A 242 -7.96 -36.73 -0.28
N LYS A 243 -8.68 -35.84 0.43
CA LYS A 243 -8.67 -35.61 1.90
C LYS A 243 -9.56 -34.41 2.30
N ILE A 244 -10.58 -34.05 1.52
CA ILE A 244 -11.68 -33.17 1.97
C ILE A 244 -12.98 -33.78 1.45
N GLY A 245 -13.61 -34.59 2.29
CA GLY A 245 -14.82 -35.34 1.96
C GLY A 245 -14.81 -36.65 2.71
N GLY A 246 -15.21 -36.61 3.99
CA GLY A 246 -15.39 -37.82 4.78
C GLY A 246 -16.52 -38.65 4.19
N GLU A 247 -16.21 -39.85 3.74
CA GLU A 247 -17.20 -40.90 3.55
C GLU A 247 -17.60 -41.39 4.95
N LYS A 248 -18.86 -41.15 5.32
CA LYS A 248 -19.54 -41.99 6.29
C LYS A 248 -19.84 -43.30 5.58
N GLU A 249 -19.17 -44.37 6.00
CA GLU A 249 -19.60 -45.73 5.72
C GLU A 249 -20.56 -46.14 6.83
N GLU A 250 -21.86 -46.28 6.49
CA GLU A 250 -22.85 -46.92 7.34
C GLU A 250 -22.60 -48.44 7.35
N ALA A 251 -22.62 -49.02 8.55
CA ALA A 251 -22.81 -50.45 8.81
C ALA A 251 -24.13 -50.62 9.55
#